data_AF-A0A919NVH1-F1
#
_entry.id   AF-A0A919NVH1-F1
#
_cell.length_a   1.000
_cell.length_b   1.000
_cell.length_c   1.000
_cell.angle_alpha   90.00
_cell.angle_beta   90.00
_cell.angle_gamma   90.00
#
_symmetry.space_group_name_H-M   'P 1'
#
loop_
_entity.id
_entity.type
_entity.pdbx_description
1 polymer ?
#
loop_
_entity_poly.entity_id
_entity_poly.type
_entity_poly.pdbx_seq_one_letter_code
_entity_poly.pdbx_strand_id
1 'polypeptide(L)'
;MGSRSRKRLRGLLAMATATVAVAATAVFTMDANAAVPAAPSGMTTVFSDDFTGAAGTGLNTANWLYDIGTGYPGGAANWGTGEIETMTNSTSNVYQDGAGNLVIKPIRDAAGNWTSGRVETQRTDFAAPAGGKVRIEARLQQPNVSGAAAAGYWPAFWALGAAARPVGATNWPSIGEWDIMEDINGRSSVFAALHCGTNPGGVCNETTGLTSGERACSGCQTAMHTYAVEYDRSVSPEQMRWYLDGSNYFTLNSSQVDATTWNNATHHGMFVILNVAIGGGFPAAFGGGPTAATQSGVPMLVDYVAVYQSSGGSTTTPTTAPTGGTTRDAFAKIEAESFNSSAGVQTETCSEGGQNVSYVANGDWLQFNNVNFGSGGVKDFVARVASGAGTAVSGLVEVRVDSRSNAPIGSFALANTGGWQTWTSIPGNVTAVTGTHTVYLTFTSGQAADFVNVNWFQFRK
;
A
#
# COMPACT_ATOMS: atom_id res chain seq x y z
N MET A 1 -43.24 89.92 10.56
CA MET A 1 -44.22 89.52 11.60
C MET A 1 -45.31 88.71 10.92
N GLY A 2 -45.64 87.52 11.43
CA GLY A 2 -46.93 86.88 11.18
C GLY A 2 -46.99 85.79 10.11
N SER A 3 -47.03 84.55 10.59
CA SER A 3 -47.42 83.32 9.90
C SER A 3 -48.92 83.28 9.54
N ARG A 4 -49.27 82.42 8.54
CA ARG A 4 -50.55 81.71 8.21
C ARG A 4 -50.87 81.86 6.71
N SER A 5 -51.41 80.91 5.92
CA SER A 5 -52.20 79.69 6.17
C SER A 5 -52.28 78.84 4.88
N ARG A 6 -52.38 77.51 5.08
CA ARG A 6 -52.91 76.39 4.27
C ARG A 6 -53.77 76.71 3.01
N LYS A 7 -53.61 75.89 1.94
CA LYS A 7 -54.60 74.86 1.48
C LYS A 7 -54.25 74.19 0.11
N ARG A 8 -54.31 72.85 0.13
CA ARG A 8 -54.95 71.88 -0.81
C ARG A 8 -54.56 71.79 -2.31
N LEU A 9 -53.94 70.63 -2.62
CA LEU A 9 -54.41 69.52 -3.49
C LEU A 9 -54.77 69.76 -4.98
N ARG A 10 -53.92 69.24 -5.88
CA ARG A 10 -54.23 68.50 -7.14
C ARG A 10 -53.00 67.60 -7.38
N GLY A 11 -53.03 66.27 -7.50
CA GLY A 11 -54.01 65.40 -8.13
C GLY A 11 -53.51 65.01 -9.51
N LEU A 12 -52.55 64.08 -9.60
CA LEU A 12 -52.16 63.41 -10.85
C LEU A 12 -52.03 61.91 -10.59
N LEU A 13 -52.86 61.19 -11.32
CA LEU A 13 -53.02 59.74 -11.38
C LEU A 13 -51.80 59.12 -12.08
N ALA A 14 -51.20 58.09 -11.50
CA ALA A 14 -50.41 57.12 -12.25
C ALA A 14 -50.72 55.73 -11.69
N MET A 15 -51.46 54.93 -12.46
CA MET A 15 -51.57 53.50 -12.25
C MET A 15 -50.20 52.87 -12.56
N ALA A 16 -49.58 52.27 -11.56
CA ALA A 16 -48.52 51.29 -11.76
C ALA A 16 -49.01 49.98 -11.15
N THR A 17 -49.33 49.02 -12.00
CA THR A 17 -49.62 47.62 -11.67
C THR A 17 -48.40 47.01 -10.99
N ALA A 18 -48.54 46.66 -9.70
CA ALA A 18 -47.54 45.89 -8.97
C ALA A 18 -47.67 44.41 -9.33
N THR A 19 -46.81 43.93 -10.23
CA THR A 19 -46.54 42.50 -10.39
C THR A 19 -45.69 42.04 -9.20
N VAL A 20 -46.31 41.31 -8.27
CA VAL A 20 -45.59 40.60 -7.21
C VAL A 20 -44.92 39.38 -7.85
N ALA A 21 -43.64 39.50 -8.18
CA ALA A 21 -42.81 38.35 -8.50
C ALA A 21 -42.48 37.63 -7.19
N VAL A 22 -43.17 36.51 -6.94
CA VAL A 22 -42.77 35.57 -5.89
C VAL A 22 -41.50 34.88 -6.38
N ALA A 23 -40.33 35.41 -5.98
CA ALA A 23 -39.08 34.69 -6.13
C ALA A 23 -39.13 33.50 -5.17
N ALA A 24 -39.41 32.32 -5.69
CA ALA A 24 -39.15 31.08 -4.98
C ALA A 24 -37.64 30.98 -4.79
N THR A 25 -37.15 31.34 -3.61
CA THR A 25 -35.81 30.98 -3.17
C THR A 25 -35.77 29.47 -3.03
N ALA A 26 -35.27 28.79 -4.07
CA ALA A 26 -34.78 27.44 -3.92
C ALA A 26 -33.69 27.48 -2.86
N VAL A 27 -34.03 27.03 -1.65
CA VAL A 27 -33.03 26.65 -0.65
C VAL A 27 -32.36 25.41 -1.24
N PHE A 28 -31.27 25.61 -1.97
CA PHE A 28 -30.35 24.52 -2.27
C PHE A 28 -29.77 24.09 -0.93
N THR A 29 -30.31 23.01 -0.36
CA THR A 29 -29.56 22.20 0.58
C THR A 29 -28.38 21.66 -0.22
N MET A 30 -27.21 22.28 -0.07
CA MET A 30 -25.97 21.63 -0.46
C MET A 30 -25.79 20.49 0.52
N ASP A 31 -26.26 19.30 0.13
CA ASP A 31 -25.78 18.07 0.77
C ASP A 31 -24.27 18.04 0.52
N ALA A 32 -23.50 18.35 1.56
CA ALA A 32 -22.05 18.23 1.53
C ALA A 32 -21.66 16.76 1.66
N ASN A 33 -22.14 15.92 0.74
CA ASN A 33 -21.59 14.58 0.50
C ASN A 33 -20.61 14.75 -0.65
N ALA A 34 -19.33 14.98 -0.34
CA ALA A 34 -18.31 14.98 -1.38
C ALA A 34 -18.08 13.52 -1.79
N ALA A 35 -18.81 13.08 -2.82
CA ALA A 35 -18.54 11.79 -3.44
C ALA A 35 -17.05 11.69 -3.81
N VAL A 36 -16.48 10.48 -3.69
CA VAL A 36 -15.09 10.20 -4.11
C VAL A 36 -14.86 10.81 -5.50
N PRO A 37 -13.82 11.64 -5.68
CA PRO A 37 -13.60 12.30 -6.95
C PRO A 37 -13.34 11.29 -8.08
N ALA A 38 -13.62 11.71 -9.31
CA ALA A 38 -13.28 10.91 -10.47
C ALA A 38 -11.78 10.61 -10.50
N ALA A 39 -11.42 9.41 -10.96
CA ALA A 39 -10.02 9.00 -11.08
C ALA A 39 -9.22 10.04 -11.90
N PRO A 40 -7.96 10.33 -11.51
CA PRO A 40 -7.07 11.16 -12.30
C PRO A 40 -6.97 10.66 -13.75
N SER A 41 -6.69 11.57 -14.68
CA SER A 41 -6.56 11.23 -16.10
C SER A 41 -5.56 10.08 -16.32
N GLY A 42 -5.97 9.06 -17.08
CA GLY A 42 -5.16 7.88 -17.35
C GLY A 42 -5.17 6.82 -16.23
N MET A 43 -5.95 7.02 -15.17
CA MET A 43 -6.15 6.04 -14.10
C MET A 43 -7.62 5.60 -14.00
N THR A 44 -7.82 4.49 -13.30
CA THR A 44 -9.14 3.95 -12.93
C THR A 44 -9.19 3.73 -11.43
N THR A 45 -10.35 3.98 -10.82
CA THR A 45 -10.57 3.67 -9.40
C THR A 45 -10.59 2.16 -9.22
N VAL A 46 -9.71 1.64 -8.37
CA VAL A 46 -9.66 0.22 -8.03
C VAL A 46 -10.24 -0.04 -6.65
N PHE A 47 -10.22 0.93 -5.75
CA PHE A 47 -10.88 0.88 -4.45
C PHE A 47 -11.36 2.28 -4.07
N SER A 48 -12.50 2.36 -3.40
CA SER A 48 -12.96 3.59 -2.76
C SER A 48 -13.91 3.27 -1.61
N ASP A 49 -13.89 4.10 -0.58
CA ASP A 49 -14.90 4.17 0.47
C ASP A 49 -15.19 5.65 0.77
N ASP A 50 -16.46 6.03 0.72
CA ASP A 50 -16.95 7.41 0.91
C ASP A 50 -17.68 7.62 2.25
N PHE A 51 -17.66 6.60 3.12
CA PHE A 51 -18.16 6.66 4.50
C PHE A 51 -19.57 7.24 4.67
N THR A 52 -20.47 6.95 3.72
CA THR A 52 -21.85 7.44 3.66
C THR A 52 -22.85 6.69 4.56
N GLY A 53 -22.37 5.85 5.49
CA GLY A 53 -23.18 5.10 6.44
C GLY A 53 -23.86 5.99 7.50
N ALA A 54 -24.89 5.43 8.15
CA ALA A 54 -25.68 6.17 9.14
C ALA A 54 -24.85 6.58 10.37
N ALA A 55 -25.23 7.69 11.00
CA ALA A 55 -24.55 8.23 12.17
C ALA A 55 -24.42 7.19 13.30
N GLY A 56 -23.22 7.07 13.86
CA GLY A 56 -22.88 6.16 14.96
C GLY A 56 -22.74 4.70 14.56
N THR A 57 -22.73 4.37 13.26
CA THR A 57 -22.47 3.00 12.78
C THR A 57 -20.99 2.75 12.55
N GLY A 58 -20.56 1.49 12.64
CA GLY A 58 -19.19 1.08 12.32
C GLY A 58 -18.90 1.13 10.81
N LEU A 59 -17.69 0.75 10.44
CA LEU A 59 -17.25 0.63 9.05
C LEU A 59 -17.80 -0.64 8.38
N ASN A 60 -17.85 -0.62 7.06
CA ASN A 60 -18.11 -1.81 6.27
C ASN A 60 -16.95 -2.81 6.41
N THR A 61 -17.17 -3.93 7.11
CA THR A 61 -16.14 -4.95 7.36
C THR A 61 -15.76 -5.79 6.14
N ALA A 62 -16.46 -5.62 5.01
CA ALA A 62 -16.00 -6.14 3.73
C ALA A 62 -14.83 -5.30 3.16
N ASN A 63 -14.75 -4.03 3.54
CA ASN A 63 -13.69 -3.10 3.13
C ASN A 63 -12.60 -2.96 4.19
N TRP A 64 -12.97 -3.00 5.48
CA TRP A 64 -12.09 -2.62 6.58
C TRP A 64 -11.95 -3.71 7.65
N LEU A 65 -10.74 -3.82 8.20
CA LEU A 65 -10.40 -4.55 9.41
C LEU A 65 -10.20 -3.56 10.56
N TYR A 66 -10.50 -4.02 11.78
CA TYR A 66 -10.18 -3.28 13.01
C TYR A 66 -8.97 -3.91 13.66
N ASP A 67 -7.98 -3.07 13.93
CA ASP A 67 -6.85 -3.43 14.77
C ASP A 67 -7.23 -3.19 16.23
N ILE A 68 -7.13 -4.22 17.06
CA ILE A 68 -7.64 -4.21 18.42
C ILE A 68 -6.51 -4.50 19.40
N GLY A 69 -6.44 -3.69 20.47
CA GLY A 69 -5.42 -3.83 21.50
C GLY A 69 -4.26 -2.85 21.33
N THR A 70 -3.07 -3.28 21.74
CA THR A 70 -1.86 -2.46 21.80
C THR A 70 -0.76 -2.98 20.86
N GLY A 71 -1.14 -3.72 19.80
CA GLY A 71 -0.22 -4.33 18.85
C GLY A 71 -0.89 -5.45 18.05
N TYR A 72 -0.32 -5.83 16.92
CA TYR A 72 -0.79 -7.02 16.19
C TYR A 72 -0.63 -8.28 17.04
N PRO A 73 -1.45 -9.33 16.79
CA PRO A 73 -1.19 -10.65 17.35
C PRO A 73 0.22 -11.15 17.00
N GLY A 74 1.08 -11.31 18.00
CA GLY A 74 2.48 -11.72 17.82
C GLY A 74 3.42 -10.62 17.29
N GLY A 75 2.91 -9.40 17.09
CA GLY A 75 3.71 -8.24 16.69
C GLY A 75 4.36 -7.52 17.86
N ALA A 76 4.95 -6.36 17.57
CA ALA A 76 5.58 -5.52 18.57
C ALA A 76 4.56 -4.98 19.60
N ALA A 77 4.97 -4.88 20.85
CA ALA A 77 4.18 -4.24 21.90
C ALA A 77 4.05 -2.73 21.66
N ASN A 78 2.93 -2.15 22.10
CA ASN A 78 2.60 -0.73 21.94
C ASN A 78 2.80 -0.26 20.50
N TRP A 79 2.31 -1.07 19.55
CA TRP A 79 2.42 -0.90 18.11
C TRP A 79 3.84 -0.65 17.57
N GLY A 80 4.87 -0.96 18.37
CA GLY A 80 6.28 -0.71 18.03
C GLY A 80 6.75 0.73 18.25
N THR A 81 5.86 1.64 18.65
CA THR A 81 6.13 3.09 18.73
C THR A 81 6.15 3.61 20.17
N GLY A 82 5.65 2.82 21.12
CA GLY A 82 5.49 3.25 22.51
C GLY A 82 4.27 4.14 22.75
N GLU A 83 3.33 4.17 21.80
CA GLU A 83 2.00 4.76 21.99
C GLU A 83 1.21 4.05 23.12
N ILE A 84 0.25 4.73 23.73
CA ILE A 84 -0.33 4.30 25.02
C ILE A 84 -1.82 3.96 24.98
N GLU A 85 -2.47 4.17 23.86
CA GLU A 85 -3.87 3.86 23.66
C GLU A 85 -4.10 2.36 23.43
N THR A 86 -5.28 1.91 23.80
CA THR A 86 -5.83 0.64 23.33
C THR A 86 -6.72 0.92 22.11
N MET A 87 -6.36 0.38 20.96
CA MET A 87 -7.20 0.46 19.75
C MET A 87 -8.44 -0.42 19.92
N THR A 88 -9.61 0.09 19.50
CA THR A 88 -10.89 -0.63 19.65
C THR A 88 -11.72 -0.58 18.36
N ASN A 89 -12.70 -1.48 18.27
CA ASN A 89 -13.76 -1.44 17.28
C ASN A 89 -15.06 -0.81 17.81
N SER A 90 -15.02 -0.14 18.96
CA SER A 90 -16.17 0.53 19.54
C SER A 90 -16.55 1.75 18.69
N THR A 91 -17.85 1.97 18.50
CA THR A 91 -18.36 3.20 17.87
C THR A 91 -18.20 4.44 18.76
N SER A 92 -17.63 4.29 19.96
CA SER A 92 -17.08 5.43 20.70
C SER A 92 -15.80 5.97 20.05
N ASN A 93 -14.97 5.10 19.45
CA ASN A 93 -13.70 5.46 18.83
C ASN A 93 -13.78 5.52 17.31
N VAL A 94 -14.44 4.56 16.65
CA VAL A 94 -14.48 4.46 15.19
C VAL A 94 -15.92 4.33 14.70
N TYR A 95 -16.43 5.36 14.03
CA TYR A 95 -17.81 5.38 13.55
C TYR A 95 -17.98 6.32 12.37
N GLN A 96 -19.08 6.15 11.63
CA GLN A 96 -19.51 7.08 10.59
C GLN A 96 -20.41 8.16 11.22
N ASP A 97 -20.25 9.42 10.84
CA ASP A 97 -21.00 10.54 11.43
C ASP A 97 -22.39 10.78 10.80
N GLY A 98 -22.72 10.08 9.71
CA GLY A 98 -23.96 10.28 8.97
C GLY A 98 -23.95 11.49 8.03
N ALA A 99 -22.81 12.17 7.92
CA ALA A 99 -22.56 13.31 7.02
C ALA A 99 -21.43 13.00 6.02
N GLY A 100 -21.18 11.71 5.76
CA GLY A 100 -20.18 11.26 4.79
C GLY A 100 -18.75 11.19 5.35
N ASN A 101 -18.56 11.09 6.67
CA ASN A 101 -17.22 10.96 7.23
C ASN A 101 -17.08 9.75 8.15
N LEU A 102 -15.94 9.07 8.02
CA LEU A 102 -15.37 8.27 9.09
C LEU A 102 -14.81 9.19 10.17
N VAL A 103 -15.06 8.83 11.42
CA VAL A 103 -14.56 9.49 12.63
C VAL A 103 -13.65 8.53 13.38
N ILE A 104 -12.39 8.90 13.57
CA ILE A 104 -11.47 8.23 14.49
C ILE A 104 -11.20 9.15 15.67
N LYS A 105 -11.74 8.79 16.84
CA LYS A 105 -11.81 9.64 18.03
C LYS A 105 -11.06 9.01 19.21
N PRO A 106 -9.89 9.56 19.58
CA PRO A 106 -9.22 9.20 20.82
C PRO A 106 -10.05 9.63 22.04
N ILE A 107 -10.18 8.74 23.02
CA ILE A 107 -10.92 8.99 24.26
C ILE A 107 -10.05 8.63 25.46
N ARG A 108 -9.89 9.60 26.36
CA ARG A 108 -9.39 9.42 27.72
C ARG A 108 -10.53 9.18 28.70
N ASP A 109 -10.49 8.08 29.43
CA ASP A 109 -11.45 7.80 30.50
C ASP A 109 -11.11 8.54 31.81
N ALA A 110 -11.96 8.36 32.84
CA ALA A 110 -11.76 8.98 34.15
C ALA A 110 -10.55 8.43 34.93
N ALA A 111 -10.10 7.20 34.63
CA ALA A 111 -8.90 6.60 35.20
C ALA A 111 -7.62 7.06 34.48
N GLY A 112 -7.77 7.73 33.33
CA GLY A 112 -6.70 8.26 32.52
C GLY A 112 -6.20 7.34 31.42
N ASN A 113 -6.89 6.22 31.17
CA ASN A 113 -6.58 5.31 30.07
C ASN A 113 -7.06 5.92 28.75
N TRP A 114 -6.27 5.71 27.69
CA TRP A 114 -6.62 6.14 26.35
C TRP A 114 -7.12 4.97 25.50
N THR A 115 -8.15 5.24 24.70
CA THR A 115 -8.61 4.38 23.62
C THR A 115 -8.64 5.17 22.32
N SER A 116 -8.46 4.50 21.19
CA SER A 116 -8.57 5.12 19.87
C SER A 116 -8.99 4.10 18.82
N GLY A 117 -8.86 4.47 17.55
CA GLY A 117 -9.13 3.62 16.42
C GLY A 117 -7.92 3.46 15.51
N ARG A 118 -7.76 2.24 15.00
CA ARG A 118 -6.85 1.87 13.93
C ARG A 118 -7.58 0.88 13.02
N VAL A 119 -7.63 1.20 11.73
CA VAL A 119 -8.33 0.40 10.73
C VAL A 119 -7.49 0.20 9.49
N GLU A 120 -7.61 -0.97 8.88
CA GLU A 120 -6.88 -1.34 7.67
C GLU A 120 -7.82 -1.76 6.55
N THR A 121 -7.43 -1.59 5.30
CA THR A 121 -8.18 -2.20 4.20
C THR A 121 -8.06 -3.72 4.22
N GLN A 122 -9.16 -4.44 4.00
CA GLN A 122 -9.17 -5.88 3.75
C GLN A 122 -8.24 -6.25 2.58
N ARG A 123 -8.29 -5.44 1.52
CA ARG A 123 -7.39 -5.56 0.37
C ARG A 123 -5.95 -5.19 0.70
N THR A 124 -5.02 -5.95 0.13
CA THR A 124 -3.56 -5.78 0.26
C THR A 124 -2.88 -5.68 -1.10
N ASP A 125 -3.64 -5.55 -2.19
CA ASP A 125 -3.17 -5.70 -3.57
C ASP A 125 -2.99 -4.34 -4.28
N PHE A 126 -2.94 -3.24 -3.53
CA PHE A 126 -2.72 -1.91 -4.09
C PHE A 126 -1.25 -1.77 -4.51
N ALA A 127 -0.98 -1.96 -5.81
CA ALA A 127 0.37 -1.89 -6.37
C ALA A 127 0.40 -1.06 -7.65
N ALA A 128 1.54 -0.44 -7.96
CA ALA A 128 1.77 0.07 -9.31
C ALA A 128 2.11 -1.11 -10.24
N PRO A 129 1.34 -1.34 -11.31
CA PRO A 129 1.76 -2.29 -12.34
C PRO A 129 3.07 -1.80 -12.98
N ALA A 130 3.87 -2.72 -13.51
CA ALA A 130 5.08 -2.35 -14.26
C ALA A 130 4.72 -1.43 -15.43
N GLY A 131 5.48 -0.34 -15.62
CA GLY A 131 5.20 0.67 -16.64
C GLY A 131 3.98 1.55 -16.34
N GLY A 132 3.31 1.35 -15.20
CA GLY A 132 2.13 2.10 -14.79
C GLY A 132 2.30 2.73 -13.41
N LYS A 133 1.18 3.11 -12.81
CA LYS A 133 1.14 3.93 -11.60
C LYS A 133 0.07 3.42 -10.64
N VAL A 134 0.29 3.65 -9.35
CA VAL A 134 -0.77 3.61 -8.32
C VAL A 134 -0.79 4.95 -7.59
N ARG A 135 -1.98 5.44 -7.29
CA ARG A 135 -2.21 6.59 -6.41
C ARG A 135 -3.09 6.15 -5.26
N ILE A 136 -2.63 6.36 -4.03
CA ILE A 136 -3.40 6.16 -2.80
C ILE A 136 -3.69 7.55 -2.24
N GLU A 137 -4.97 7.85 -2.03
CA GLU A 137 -5.45 9.19 -1.68
C GLU A 137 -6.53 9.13 -0.60
N ALA A 138 -6.53 10.12 0.28
CA ALA A 138 -7.62 10.36 1.21
C ALA A 138 -7.90 11.86 1.33
N ARG A 139 -9.17 12.20 1.54
CA ARG A 139 -9.55 13.55 1.98
C ARG A 139 -9.90 13.50 3.46
N LEU A 140 -9.16 14.22 4.28
CA LEU A 140 -9.30 14.17 5.74
C LEU A 140 -9.03 15.53 6.39
N GLN A 141 -9.56 15.68 7.60
CA GLN A 141 -9.27 16.77 8.52
C GLN A 141 -8.53 16.17 9.72
N GLN A 142 -7.35 16.73 10.01
CA GLN A 142 -6.57 16.37 11.20
C GLN A 142 -7.34 16.76 12.48
N PRO A 143 -7.07 16.12 13.64
CA PRO A 143 -7.67 16.50 14.91
C PRO A 143 -7.55 18.00 15.18
N ASN A 144 -8.70 18.67 15.35
CA ASN A 144 -8.76 20.11 15.59
C ASN A 144 -8.39 20.49 17.03
N VAL A 145 -7.13 20.27 17.37
CA VAL A 145 -6.55 20.53 18.68
C VAL A 145 -5.13 21.06 18.48
N SER A 146 -4.69 21.98 19.33
CA SER A 146 -3.33 22.55 19.25
C SER A 146 -2.75 22.85 20.63
N GLY A 147 -1.47 23.19 20.67
CA GLY A 147 -0.75 23.54 21.90
C GLY A 147 -0.74 22.39 22.92
N ALA A 148 -0.81 22.73 24.21
CA ALA A 148 -0.77 21.73 25.29
C ALA A 148 -1.94 20.73 25.24
N ALA A 149 -3.07 21.12 24.66
CA ALA A 149 -4.23 20.24 24.49
C ALA A 149 -3.99 19.14 23.45
N ALA A 150 -3.06 19.37 22.50
CA ALA A 150 -2.75 18.42 21.44
C ALA A 150 -1.56 17.51 21.75
N ALA A 151 -0.85 17.76 22.85
CA ALA A 151 0.31 16.98 23.27
C ALA A 151 0.01 15.48 23.20
N GLY A 152 0.76 14.74 22.37
CA GLY A 152 0.62 13.30 22.18
C GLY A 152 -0.31 12.86 21.04
N TYR A 153 -1.12 13.73 20.44
CA TYR A 153 -1.92 13.34 19.26
C TYR A 153 -1.01 12.97 18.10
N TRP A 154 -1.30 11.85 17.44
CA TRP A 154 -0.59 11.37 16.24
C TRP A 154 -1.57 10.76 15.23
N PRO A 155 -2.31 11.58 14.47
CA PRO A 155 -3.08 11.11 13.32
C PRO A 155 -2.16 10.61 12.20
N ALA A 156 -2.53 9.49 11.57
CA ALA A 156 -1.80 8.93 10.45
C ALA A 156 -2.72 8.34 9.37
N PHE A 157 -2.32 8.55 8.11
CA PHE A 157 -2.83 7.90 6.91
C PHE A 157 -1.62 7.39 6.11
N TRP A 158 -1.55 6.08 5.96
CA TRP A 158 -0.34 5.41 5.50
C TRP A 158 -0.66 4.07 4.86
N ALA A 159 0.35 3.41 4.30
CA ALA A 159 0.22 2.09 3.72
C ALA A 159 1.40 1.19 4.07
N LEU A 160 1.15 -0.11 4.23
CA LEU A 160 2.17 -1.09 4.58
C LEU A 160 2.16 -2.27 3.60
N GLY A 161 3.33 -2.83 3.31
CA GLY A 161 3.46 -3.91 2.34
C GLY A 161 2.67 -5.16 2.75
N ALA A 162 2.00 -5.79 1.78
CA ALA A 162 1.04 -6.87 2.00
C ALA A 162 1.53 -8.01 2.91
N ALA A 163 2.81 -8.38 2.80
CA ALA A 163 3.38 -9.48 3.57
C ALA A 163 3.60 -9.12 5.05
N ALA A 164 3.36 -7.88 5.48
CA ALA A 164 3.41 -7.51 6.89
C ALA A 164 2.25 -8.10 7.69
N ARG A 165 1.04 -8.11 7.14
CA ARG A 165 -0.17 -8.57 7.83
C ARG A 165 -0.09 -10.01 8.38
N PRO A 166 0.28 -11.04 7.60
CA PRO A 166 0.27 -12.43 8.09
C PRO A 166 1.31 -12.70 9.19
N VAL A 167 2.28 -11.82 9.38
CA VAL A 167 3.38 -11.99 10.35
C VAL A 167 3.34 -10.95 11.47
N GLY A 168 2.29 -10.14 11.58
CA GLY A 168 2.21 -9.09 12.61
C GLY A 168 3.30 -8.02 12.45
N ALA A 169 3.65 -7.69 11.20
CA ALA A 169 4.65 -6.69 10.81
C ALA A 169 6.09 -6.94 11.31
N THR A 170 6.45 -8.17 11.70
CA THR A 170 7.83 -8.49 12.16
C THR A 170 8.89 -8.39 11.05
N ASN A 171 8.49 -8.18 9.79
CA ASN A 171 9.35 -7.94 8.64
C ASN A 171 9.53 -6.44 8.31
N TRP A 172 8.99 -5.55 9.13
CA TRP A 172 9.31 -4.12 9.07
C TRP A 172 10.80 -3.87 9.39
N PRO A 173 11.48 -2.92 8.72
CA PRO A 173 10.98 -1.99 7.68
C PRO A 173 11.15 -2.55 6.26
N SER A 174 11.76 -3.72 6.11
CA SER A 174 12.15 -4.26 4.80
C SER A 174 11.00 -4.42 3.81
N ILE A 175 9.78 -4.62 4.33
CA ILE A 175 8.54 -4.82 3.55
C ILE A 175 7.94 -3.52 3.00
N GLY A 176 8.49 -2.35 3.36
CA GLY A 176 8.02 -1.06 2.88
C GLY A 176 6.82 -0.52 3.65
N GLU A 177 6.98 0.71 4.15
CA GLU A 177 5.93 1.54 4.76
C GLU A 177 5.90 2.89 4.07
N TRP A 178 4.71 3.32 3.64
CA TRP A 178 4.50 4.57 2.91
C TRP A 178 3.62 5.49 3.75
N ASP A 179 4.23 6.40 4.49
CA ASP A 179 3.50 7.40 5.27
C ASP A 179 3.06 8.53 4.36
N ILE A 180 1.75 8.61 4.15
CA ILE A 180 1.14 9.55 3.19
C ILE A 180 0.84 10.87 3.89
N MET A 181 0.37 10.79 5.13
CA MET A 181 0.15 11.91 6.04
C MET A 181 0.37 11.44 7.46
N GLU A 182 1.31 12.06 8.15
CA GLU A 182 1.36 12.08 9.60
C GLU A 182 1.36 13.54 10.09
N ASP A 183 0.71 13.79 11.23
CA ASP A 183 0.91 14.98 12.05
C ASP A 183 1.11 14.54 13.49
N ILE A 184 1.76 15.38 14.28
CA ILE A 184 1.97 15.13 15.69
C ILE A 184 1.69 16.40 16.49
N ASN A 185 1.20 16.26 17.71
CA ASN A 185 1.03 17.35 18.66
C ASN A 185 0.18 18.53 18.13
N GLY A 186 -0.68 18.30 17.13
CA GLY A 186 -1.58 19.30 16.55
C GLY A 186 -0.82 20.48 15.95
N ARG A 187 0.23 20.20 15.16
CA ARG A 187 1.18 21.20 14.67
C ARG A 187 0.74 21.96 13.43
N SER A 188 -0.34 21.53 12.79
CA SER A 188 -0.81 22.06 11.50
C SER A 188 0.24 21.79 10.43
N SER A 189 0.75 20.56 10.45
CA SER A 189 1.85 20.12 9.62
C SER A 189 1.50 18.81 8.92
N VAL A 190 2.35 18.44 7.98
CA VAL A 190 2.34 17.11 7.38
C VAL A 190 3.78 16.60 7.30
N PHE A 191 3.94 15.35 7.67
CA PHE A 191 5.12 14.54 7.42
C PHE A 191 4.74 13.43 6.45
N ALA A 192 5.68 13.09 5.58
CA ALA A 192 5.62 11.92 4.72
C ALA A 192 6.96 11.20 4.78
N ALA A 193 6.92 9.88 4.67
CA ALA A 193 8.12 9.05 4.71
C ALA A 193 7.97 7.77 3.88
N LEU A 194 9.12 7.23 3.52
CA LEU A 194 9.26 5.84 3.11
C LEU A 194 10.18 5.16 4.14
N HIS A 195 9.68 4.14 4.84
CA HIS A 195 10.50 3.23 5.63
C HIS A 195 10.85 1.99 4.81
N CYS A 196 12.12 1.60 4.84
CA CYS A 196 12.65 0.52 4.01
C CYS A 196 13.98 -0.05 4.55
N GLY A 197 14.38 -1.20 4.02
CA GLY A 197 15.68 -1.80 4.33
C GLY A 197 15.75 -2.38 5.74
N THR A 198 16.59 -1.81 6.61
CA THR A 198 16.95 -2.40 7.91
C THR A 198 16.89 -1.39 9.04
N ASN A 199 16.34 -1.82 10.18
CA ASN A 199 16.30 -1.03 11.41
C ASN A 199 17.25 -1.62 12.49
N PRO A 200 18.01 -0.79 13.22
CA PRO A 200 18.19 0.66 13.07
C PRO A 200 19.16 1.06 11.96
N GLY A 201 19.04 2.31 11.49
CA GLY A 201 19.86 2.90 10.44
C GLY A 201 19.51 2.36 9.06
N GLY A 202 20.43 1.61 8.45
CA GLY A 202 20.25 1.15 7.07
C GLY A 202 20.21 2.29 6.05
N VAL A 203 19.92 1.93 4.80
CA VAL A 203 19.91 2.88 3.67
C VAL A 203 18.76 3.89 3.75
N CYS A 204 17.73 3.60 4.55
CA CYS A 204 16.57 4.47 4.75
C CYS A 204 16.62 5.26 6.07
N ASN A 205 17.73 5.20 6.82
CA ASN A 205 17.94 5.94 8.07
C ASN A 205 16.86 5.68 9.14
N GLU A 206 16.59 4.42 9.40
CA GLU A 206 15.61 3.95 10.37
C GLU A 206 16.00 4.30 11.83
N THR A 207 15.06 4.68 12.69
CA THR A 207 13.60 4.71 12.50
C THR A 207 13.06 6.04 11.94
N THR A 208 13.91 6.89 11.33
CA THR A 208 13.45 8.19 10.79
C THR A 208 12.85 8.05 9.39
N GLY A 209 13.30 7.07 8.61
CA GLY A 209 12.86 6.88 7.22
C GLY A 209 13.44 7.92 6.25
N LEU A 210 13.17 7.73 4.96
CA LEU A 210 13.40 8.73 3.93
C LEU A 210 12.22 9.72 3.95
N THR A 211 12.38 10.80 4.69
CA THR A 211 11.27 11.69 5.06
C THR A 211 11.30 13.05 4.35
N SER A 212 10.12 13.64 4.16
CA SER A 212 9.97 15.06 3.83
C SER A 212 10.49 15.97 4.96
N GLY A 213 10.57 15.46 6.18
CA GLY A 213 10.56 16.28 7.38
C GLY A 213 9.25 17.05 7.50
N GLU A 214 9.18 17.97 8.46
CA GLU A 214 7.98 18.76 8.69
C GLU A 214 7.70 19.69 7.50
N ARG A 215 6.45 19.69 7.04
CA ARG A 215 5.93 20.62 6.05
C ARG A 215 4.70 21.32 6.59
N ALA A 216 4.58 22.61 6.32
CA ALA A 216 3.42 23.38 6.78
C ALA A 216 2.14 22.90 6.09
N CYS A 217 1.08 22.73 6.87
CA CYS A 217 -0.24 22.29 6.45
C CYS A 217 -1.26 23.25 7.08
N SER A 218 -1.21 24.52 6.67
CA SER A 218 -2.06 25.57 7.23
C SER A 218 -3.53 25.26 6.95
N GLY A 219 -4.31 25.06 8.02
CA GLY A 219 -5.75 24.80 7.92
C GLY A 219 -6.12 23.31 7.99
N CYS A 220 -5.14 22.41 8.04
CA CYS A 220 -5.37 20.96 8.05
C CYS A 220 -6.12 20.43 9.27
N GLN A 221 -6.11 21.17 10.38
CA GLN A 221 -6.98 20.92 11.53
C GLN A 221 -8.38 21.51 11.41
N THR A 222 -8.60 22.48 10.54
CA THR A 222 -9.84 23.28 10.50
C THR A 222 -10.69 23.01 9.26
N ALA A 223 -10.14 22.32 8.27
CA ALA A 223 -10.80 21.97 7.03
C ALA A 223 -10.32 20.61 6.53
N MET A 224 -11.07 20.04 5.59
CA MET A 224 -10.67 18.85 4.86
C MET A 224 -9.61 19.20 3.81
N HIS A 225 -8.53 18.42 3.79
CA HIS A 225 -7.45 18.49 2.81
C HIS A 225 -7.26 17.14 2.14
N THR A 226 -6.75 17.14 0.91
CA THR A 226 -6.49 15.91 0.16
C THR A 226 -5.02 15.54 0.23
N TYR A 227 -4.73 14.37 0.78
CA TYR A 227 -3.38 13.81 0.90
C TYR A 227 -3.26 12.63 -0.04
N ALA A 228 -2.14 12.51 -0.75
CA ALA A 228 -1.92 11.37 -1.62
C ALA A 228 -0.45 11.01 -1.79
N VAL A 229 -0.19 9.73 -2.05
CA VAL A 229 1.07 9.27 -2.64
C VAL A 229 0.77 8.70 -4.03
N GLU A 230 1.60 9.05 -5.01
CA GLU A 230 1.62 8.41 -6.32
C GLU A 230 2.96 7.71 -6.52
N TYR A 231 2.91 6.40 -6.74
CA TYR A 231 4.06 5.61 -7.14
C TYR A 231 4.01 5.33 -8.64
N ASP A 232 5.04 5.77 -9.35
CA ASP A 232 5.16 5.79 -10.79
C ASP A 232 6.31 4.90 -11.27
N ARG A 233 5.92 3.78 -11.86
CA ARG A 233 6.81 2.78 -12.47
C ARG A 233 6.85 2.91 -14.00
N SER A 234 6.30 3.99 -14.55
CA SER A 234 6.34 4.30 -15.99
C SER A 234 7.61 5.06 -16.41
N VAL A 235 8.40 5.50 -15.43
CA VAL A 235 9.63 6.28 -15.62
C VAL A 235 10.84 5.58 -15.00
N SER A 236 12.05 5.94 -15.46
CA SER A 236 13.32 5.45 -14.91
C SER A 236 14.23 6.65 -14.57
N PRO A 237 14.66 6.80 -13.30
CA PRO A 237 14.31 5.98 -12.14
C PRO A 237 12.81 6.04 -11.81
N GLU A 238 12.25 4.95 -11.26
CA GLU A 238 10.88 4.94 -10.72
C GLU A 238 10.75 6.02 -9.62
N GLN A 239 9.56 6.59 -9.45
CA GLN A 239 9.35 7.74 -8.56
C GLN A 239 8.16 7.56 -7.63
N MET A 240 8.33 7.94 -6.36
CA MET A 240 7.23 8.13 -5.42
C MET A 240 7.06 9.62 -5.12
N ARG A 241 5.83 10.14 -5.22
CA ARG A 241 5.52 11.56 -5.06
C ARG A 241 4.37 11.75 -4.09
N TRP A 242 4.53 12.65 -3.12
CA TRP A 242 3.52 12.96 -2.13
C TRP A 242 2.89 14.32 -2.40
N TYR A 243 1.57 14.39 -2.24
CA TYR A 243 0.76 15.53 -2.61
C TYR A 243 -0.09 15.99 -1.42
N LEU A 244 -0.17 17.30 -1.25
CA LEU A 244 -1.16 17.99 -0.41
C LEU A 244 -1.98 18.90 -1.32
N ASP A 245 -3.29 18.70 -1.36
CA ASP A 245 -4.24 19.42 -2.21
C ASP A 245 -3.81 19.46 -3.69
N GLY A 246 -3.31 18.33 -4.19
CA GLY A 246 -2.81 18.18 -5.56
C GLY A 246 -1.43 18.81 -5.80
N SER A 247 -0.82 19.48 -4.82
CA SER A 247 0.52 20.04 -4.91
C SER A 247 1.56 19.03 -4.42
N ASN A 248 2.48 18.62 -5.30
CA ASN A 248 3.61 17.75 -4.94
C ASN A 248 4.58 18.50 -4.01
N TYR A 249 4.85 17.97 -2.82
CA TYR A 249 5.77 18.58 -1.85
C TYR A 249 6.96 17.69 -1.47
N PHE A 250 6.94 16.42 -1.85
CA PHE A 250 8.01 15.47 -1.53
C PHE A 250 8.11 14.39 -2.60
N THR A 251 9.33 14.06 -3.01
CA THR A 251 9.58 13.10 -4.08
C THR A 251 10.82 12.27 -3.76
N LEU A 252 10.67 10.95 -3.88
CA LEU A 252 11.76 9.99 -3.83
C LEU A 252 11.95 9.35 -5.20
N ASN A 253 13.20 9.11 -5.56
CA ASN A 253 13.57 8.35 -6.75
C ASN A 253 14.16 7.01 -6.31
N SER A 254 13.80 5.94 -7.02
CA SER A 254 14.32 4.59 -6.77
C SER A 254 15.85 4.52 -6.70
N SER A 255 16.56 5.40 -7.40
CA SER A 255 18.02 5.49 -7.37
C SER A 255 18.63 6.02 -6.06
N GLN A 256 17.82 6.41 -5.08
CA GLN A 256 18.29 6.86 -3.76
C GLN A 256 18.69 5.69 -2.85
N VAL A 257 18.21 4.49 -3.14
CA VAL A 257 18.60 3.24 -2.46
C VAL A 257 19.00 2.20 -3.51
N ASP A 258 19.55 1.08 -3.09
CA ASP A 258 19.82 -0.02 -4.01
C ASP A 258 18.51 -0.65 -4.52
N ALA A 259 18.58 -1.26 -5.70
CA ALA A 259 17.41 -1.84 -6.35
C ALA A 259 16.73 -2.95 -5.53
N THR A 260 17.47 -3.70 -4.71
CA THR A 260 16.88 -4.76 -3.88
C THR A 260 16.03 -4.14 -2.78
N THR A 261 16.56 -3.14 -2.08
CA THR A 261 15.82 -2.40 -1.05
C THR A 261 14.58 -1.73 -1.63
N TRP A 262 14.70 -1.06 -2.78
CA TRP A 262 13.56 -0.42 -3.43
C TRP A 262 12.47 -1.42 -3.82
N ASN A 263 12.85 -2.54 -4.45
CA ASN A 263 11.90 -3.56 -4.89
C ASN A 263 11.21 -4.22 -3.69
N ASN A 264 11.95 -4.54 -2.64
CA ASN A 264 11.40 -5.15 -1.41
C ASN A 264 10.40 -4.25 -0.68
N ALA A 265 10.50 -2.93 -0.85
CA ALA A 265 9.62 -1.96 -0.21
C ALA A 265 8.46 -1.47 -1.10
N THR A 266 8.47 -1.78 -2.40
CA THR A 266 7.52 -1.17 -3.35
C THR A 266 6.98 -2.08 -4.45
N HIS A 267 7.61 -3.21 -4.80
CA HIS A 267 7.21 -4.07 -5.94
C HIS A 267 6.21 -5.16 -5.53
N HIS A 268 5.27 -4.82 -4.66
CA HIS A 268 4.20 -5.68 -4.20
C HIS A 268 2.96 -4.85 -3.86
N GLY A 269 1.88 -5.53 -3.50
CA GLY A 269 0.69 -4.87 -3.00
C GLY A 269 0.92 -4.22 -1.65
N MET A 270 0.18 -3.15 -1.41
CA MET A 270 0.06 -2.44 -0.14
C MET A 270 -1.37 -2.58 0.38
N PHE A 271 -1.54 -2.48 1.71
CA PHE A 271 -2.82 -2.16 2.32
C PHE A 271 -2.76 -0.80 3.00
N VAL A 272 -3.89 -0.10 3.06
CA VAL A 272 -4.01 1.24 3.66
C VAL A 272 -4.37 1.11 5.13
N ILE A 273 -3.82 2.00 5.95
CA ILE A 273 -4.10 2.13 7.38
C ILE A 273 -4.49 3.58 7.70
N LEU A 274 -5.49 3.72 8.57
CA LEU A 274 -5.89 4.98 9.19
C LEU A 274 -5.91 4.81 10.70
N ASN A 275 -5.28 5.73 11.43
CA ASN A 275 -5.33 5.73 12.89
C ASN A 275 -5.13 7.13 13.49
N VAL A 276 -5.44 7.24 14.78
CA VAL A 276 -4.95 8.34 15.62
C VAL A 276 -4.32 7.73 16.85
N ALA A 277 -2.99 7.65 16.86
CA ALA A 277 -2.23 7.21 18.02
C ALA A 277 -2.14 8.31 19.09
N ILE A 278 -1.84 7.91 20.33
CA ILE A 278 -1.67 8.79 21.48
C ILE A 278 -0.32 8.49 22.16
N GLY A 279 0.59 9.45 22.07
CA GLY A 279 1.94 9.34 22.61
C GLY A 279 2.89 8.64 21.64
N GLY A 280 3.87 7.92 22.18
CA GLY A 280 4.90 7.28 21.37
C GLY A 280 6.08 8.18 21.02
N GLY A 281 7.08 7.56 20.36
CA GLY A 281 8.37 8.17 20.10
C GLY A 281 8.31 9.43 19.23
N PHE A 282 7.42 9.46 18.23
CA PHE A 282 7.36 10.58 17.30
C PHE A 282 6.79 11.85 17.96
N PRO A 283 5.60 11.86 18.60
CA PRO A 283 5.18 13.01 19.39
C PRO A 283 6.23 13.43 20.43
N ALA A 284 6.83 12.46 21.16
CA ALA A 284 7.82 12.71 22.21
C ALA A 284 9.07 13.45 21.71
N ALA A 285 9.56 13.13 20.51
CA ALA A 285 10.70 13.80 19.89
C ALA A 285 10.48 15.31 19.66
N PHE A 286 9.22 15.77 19.66
CA PHE A 286 8.84 17.17 19.46
C PHE A 286 8.25 17.81 20.73
N GLY A 287 8.60 17.30 21.91
CA GLY A 287 8.12 17.81 23.20
C GLY A 287 6.86 17.12 23.73
N GLY A 288 6.28 16.22 22.95
CA GLY A 288 5.51 15.08 23.46
C GLY A 288 4.12 15.32 24.00
N GLY A 289 3.73 14.28 24.73
CA GLY A 289 2.44 14.00 25.34
C GLY A 289 2.14 12.49 25.25
N PRO A 290 0.98 12.04 25.76
CA PRO A 290 -0.02 12.89 26.39
C PRO A 290 0.40 13.41 27.76
N THR A 291 -0.21 14.52 28.16
CA THR A 291 -0.08 15.14 29.49
C THR A 291 -1.47 15.22 30.13
N ALA A 292 -1.55 15.72 31.37
CA ALA A 292 -2.84 16.01 31.99
C ALA A 292 -3.65 17.10 31.24
N ALA A 293 -2.99 17.93 30.43
CA ALA A 293 -3.64 18.95 29.62
C ALA A 293 -4.17 18.43 28.27
N THR A 294 -3.74 17.23 27.84
CA THR A 294 -4.15 16.65 26.56
C THR A 294 -5.66 16.46 26.53
N GLN A 295 -6.32 17.09 25.56
CA GLN A 295 -7.76 17.09 25.43
C GLN A 295 -8.23 15.75 24.86
N SER A 296 -9.23 15.14 25.51
CA SER A 296 -9.90 13.92 25.02
C SER A 296 -10.95 14.26 23.96
N GLY A 297 -11.20 13.33 23.04
CA GLY A 297 -12.40 13.35 22.18
C GLY A 297 -12.29 14.19 20.92
N VAL A 298 -11.10 14.61 20.49
CA VAL A 298 -10.92 15.38 19.25
C VAL A 298 -10.61 14.42 18.10
N PRO A 299 -11.50 14.28 17.10
CA PRO A 299 -11.35 13.23 16.10
C PRO A 299 -10.50 13.67 14.90
N MET A 300 -9.90 12.69 14.22
CA MET A 300 -9.60 12.78 12.79
C MET A 300 -10.90 12.46 12.02
N LEU A 301 -11.23 13.29 11.03
CA LEU A 301 -12.37 13.06 10.14
C LEU A 301 -11.85 12.68 8.76
N VAL A 302 -12.41 11.64 8.16
CA VAL A 302 -12.01 11.15 6.82
C VAL A 302 -13.25 11.10 5.96
N ASP A 303 -13.28 11.91 4.91
CA ASP A 303 -14.38 12.01 3.94
C ASP A 303 -14.34 10.85 2.95
N TYR A 304 -13.16 10.52 2.41
CA TYR A 304 -12.99 9.32 1.60
C TYR A 304 -11.57 8.76 1.67
N VAL A 305 -11.47 7.47 1.31
CA VAL A 305 -10.21 6.84 0.86
C VAL A 305 -10.44 6.31 -0.54
N ALA A 306 -9.48 6.54 -1.44
CA ALA A 306 -9.52 6.05 -2.81
C ALA A 306 -8.14 5.56 -3.26
N VAL A 307 -8.14 4.49 -4.04
CA VAL A 307 -6.97 3.98 -4.72
C VAL A 307 -7.25 3.95 -6.22
N TYR A 308 -6.35 4.56 -6.98
CA TYR A 308 -6.41 4.63 -8.43
C TYR A 308 -5.20 3.93 -9.02
N GLN A 309 -5.40 3.22 -10.13
CA GLN A 309 -4.31 2.58 -10.87
C GLN A 309 -4.42 2.96 -12.35
N SER A 310 -3.29 3.28 -12.97
CA SER A 310 -3.23 3.30 -14.43
C SER A 310 -3.22 1.87 -14.96
N SER A 311 -3.53 1.69 -16.24
CA SER A 311 -3.07 0.49 -16.92
C SER A 311 -1.55 0.39 -16.72
N GLY A 312 -1.01 -0.83 -16.64
CA GLY A 312 0.42 -1.02 -16.86
C GLY A 312 0.83 -0.34 -18.17
N GLY A 313 2.11 -0.10 -18.34
CA GLY A 313 2.59 0.24 -19.68
C GLY A 313 2.07 -0.85 -20.61
N SER A 314 1.39 -0.48 -21.70
CA SER A 314 1.31 -1.39 -22.82
C SER A 314 2.76 -1.62 -23.18
N THR A 315 3.27 -2.77 -22.79
CA THR A 315 4.57 -3.18 -23.22
C THR A 315 4.47 -3.50 -24.71
N THR A 316 4.36 -2.48 -25.56
CA THR A 316 5.51 -2.25 -26.41
C THR A 316 6.61 -1.74 -25.49
N THR A 317 7.15 -2.63 -24.63
CA THR A 317 8.56 -2.56 -24.28
C THR A 317 9.23 -2.35 -25.63
N PRO A 318 10.31 -1.56 -25.75
CA PRO A 318 11.27 -1.91 -26.76
C PRO A 318 11.40 -3.42 -26.69
N THR A 319 10.89 -4.11 -27.69
CA THR A 319 11.40 -5.40 -28.06
C THR A 319 12.85 -5.05 -28.32
N THR A 320 13.70 -5.06 -27.30
CA THR A 320 14.96 -5.75 -27.49
C THR A 320 14.48 -7.11 -27.91
N ALA A 321 14.35 -7.29 -29.23
CA ALA A 321 14.34 -8.59 -29.82
C ALA A 321 15.47 -9.31 -29.08
N PRO A 322 15.16 -10.32 -28.26
CA PRO A 322 16.19 -11.06 -27.59
C PRO A 322 16.98 -11.68 -28.74
N THR A 323 18.22 -11.24 -28.85
CA THR A 323 19.22 -11.60 -29.85
C THR A 323 19.00 -13.03 -30.35
N GLY A 324 18.45 -13.18 -31.56
CA GLY A 324 18.51 -14.38 -32.40
C GLY A 324 18.42 -15.75 -31.72
N GLY A 325 17.49 -15.95 -30.78
CA GLY A 325 17.32 -17.23 -30.07
C GLY A 325 16.01 -17.94 -30.41
N THR A 326 16.02 -19.26 -30.48
CA THR A 326 14.85 -20.12 -30.73
C THR A 326 13.76 -19.90 -29.68
N THR A 327 12.51 -19.69 -30.11
CA THR A 327 11.34 -19.62 -29.21
C THR A 327 11.12 -20.98 -28.53
N ARG A 328 10.86 -20.95 -27.22
CA ARG A 328 10.51 -22.13 -26.41
C ARG A 328 9.00 -22.18 -26.22
N ASP A 329 8.40 -23.36 -26.38
CA ASP A 329 7.00 -23.57 -26.01
C ASP A 329 6.92 -23.80 -24.49
N ALA A 330 6.16 -22.97 -23.77
CA ALA A 330 5.97 -23.12 -22.31
C ALA A 330 5.34 -24.47 -21.95
N PHE A 331 4.56 -25.04 -22.87
CA PHE A 331 3.85 -26.30 -22.66
C PHE A 331 4.64 -27.53 -23.12
N ALA A 332 5.87 -27.34 -23.63
CA ALA A 332 6.83 -28.42 -23.83
C ALA A 332 7.75 -28.56 -22.61
N LYS A 333 8.44 -29.70 -22.50
CA LYS A 333 9.51 -29.83 -21.50
C LYS A 333 10.65 -28.87 -21.83
N ILE A 334 11.05 -28.10 -20.84
CA ILE A 334 12.22 -27.22 -20.89
C ILE A 334 13.27 -27.82 -19.96
N GLU A 335 14.34 -28.35 -20.55
CA GLU A 335 15.49 -28.89 -19.82
C GLU A 335 16.14 -27.77 -19.00
N ALA A 336 16.42 -28.03 -17.73
CA ALA A 336 16.90 -27.01 -16.79
C ALA A 336 18.30 -26.53 -17.18
N GLU A 337 19.16 -27.43 -17.67
CA GLU A 337 20.50 -27.13 -18.18
C GLU A 337 20.50 -26.32 -19.48
N SER A 338 19.33 -26.15 -20.10
CA SER A 338 19.18 -25.30 -21.29
C SER A 338 19.02 -23.82 -20.93
N PHE A 339 19.33 -23.41 -19.69
CA PHE A 339 19.25 -22.02 -19.24
C PHE A 339 20.09 -21.09 -20.13
N ASN A 340 19.60 -19.88 -20.33
CA ASN A 340 20.30 -18.81 -21.04
C ASN A 340 21.29 -18.06 -20.15
N SER A 341 21.00 -17.98 -18.85
CA SER A 341 21.87 -17.39 -17.82
C SER A 341 21.52 -17.99 -16.46
N SER A 342 22.44 -17.95 -15.52
CA SER A 342 22.26 -18.47 -14.16
C SER A 342 23.23 -17.82 -13.18
N ALA A 343 23.01 -18.04 -11.88
CA ALA A 343 24.04 -17.82 -10.87
C ALA A 343 24.02 -18.95 -9.83
N GLY A 344 25.21 -19.31 -9.35
CA GLY A 344 25.42 -20.25 -8.24
C GLY A 344 25.30 -21.74 -8.58
N VAL A 345 24.79 -22.08 -9.77
CA VAL A 345 24.51 -23.48 -10.15
C VAL A 345 25.64 -24.15 -10.95
N GLN A 346 25.60 -25.48 -11.00
CA GLN A 346 26.41 -26.31 -11.92
C GLN A 346 25.53 -27.26 -12.74
N THR A 347 26.11 -27.93 -13.74
CA THR A 347 25.46 -29.04 -14.45
C THR A 347 26.18 -30.35 -14.20
N GLU A 348 25.44 -31.45 -14.07
CA GLU A 348 25.99 -32.80 -13.91
C GLU A 348 25.25 -33.83 -14.77
N THR A 349 25.76 -35.05 -14.86
CA THR A 349 25.07 -36.14 -15.57
C THR A 349 23.81 -36.55 -14.83
N CYS A 350 22.68 -36.55 -15.53
CA CYS A 350 21.40 -36.99 -14.99
C CYS A 350 21.24 -38.51 -15.16
N SER A 351 20.84 -39.20 -14.09
CA SER A 351 20.53 -40.64 -14.11
C SER A 351 19.34 -41.02 -14.99
N GLU A 352 18.46 -40.06 -15.32
CA GLU A 352 17.39 -40.23 -16.31
C GLU A 352 17.84 -39.96 -17.75
N GLY A 353 19.14 -39.72 -17.95
CA GLY A 353 19.76 -39.36 -19.23
C GLY A 353 19.93 -37.86 -19.40
N GLY A 354 20.93 -37.45 -20.20
CA GLY A 354 21.25 -36.04 -20.40
C GLY A 354 22.01 -35.42 -19.23
N GLN A 355 21.77 -34.13 -18.97
CA GLN A 355 22.30 -33.42 -17.82
C GLN A 355 21.17 -32.92 -16.91
N ASN A 356 21.52 -32.45 -15.72
CA ASN A 356 20.62 -31.68 -14.86
C ASN A 356 21.37 -30.50 -14.25
N VAL A 357 20.62 -29.54 -13.72
CA VAL A 357 21.17 -28.48 -12.86
C VAL A 357 21.35 -29.02 -11.45
N SER A 358 22.48 -28.69 -10.82
CA SER A 358 22.91 -29.18 -9.51
C SER A 358 23.60 -28.08 -8.69
N TYR A 359 23.92 -28.40 -7.42
CA TYR A 359 24.50 -27.48 -6.44
C TYR A 359 23.65 -26.23 -6.20
N VAL A 360 22.32 -26.37 -6.26
CA VAL A 360 21.42 -25.24 -6.13
C VAL A 360 21.14 -24.96 -4.65
N ALA A 361 21.52 -23.77 -4.21
CA ALA A 361 21.36 -23.25 -2.86
C ALA A 361 20.39 -22.06 -2.80
N ASN A 362 20.21 -21.53 -1.59
CA ASN A 362 19.43 -20.31 -1.37
C ASN A 362 20.02 -19.11 -2.13
N GLY A 363 19.18 -18.44 -2.93
CA GLY A 363 19.56 -17.24 -3.69
C GLY A 363 19.97 -17.51 -5.15
N ASP A 364 20.12 -18.78 -5.52
CA ASP A 364 20.45 -19.18 -6.89
C ASP A 364 19.26 -19.01 -7.83
N TRP A 365 19.55 -19.01 -9.14
CA TRP A 365 18.51 -18.85 -10.16
C TRP A 365 18.94 -19.34 -11.54
N LEU A 366 17.94 -19.64 -12.36
CA LEU A 366 18.04 -19.97 -13.78
C LEU A 366 17.18 -19.01 -14.60
N GLN A 367 17.64 -18.61 -15.79
CA GLN A 367 16.92 -17.76 -16.74
C GLN A 367 16.67 -18.48 -18.06
N PHE A 368 15.46 -18.39 -18.58
CA PHE A 368 15.03 -18.97 -19.86
C PHE A 368 14.37 -17.90 -20.71
N ASN A 369 15.01 -17.53 -21.82
CA ASN A 369 14.49 -16.52 -22.73
C ASN A 369 13.44 -17.11 -23.69
N ASN A 370 12.55 -16.25 -24.19
CA ASN A 370 11.59 -16.55 -25.26
C ASN A 370 10.64 -17.72 -24.97
N VAL A 371 10.13 -17.84 -23.73
CA VAL A 371 9.15 -18.87 -23.34
C VAL A 371 7.74 -18.40 -23.66
N ASN A 372 7.07 -19.08 -24.59
CA ASN A 372 5.78 -18.68 -25.14
C ASN A 372 4.61 -19.46 -24.49
N PHE A 373 3.74 -18.73 -23.79
CA PHE A 373 2.52 -19.22 -23.15
C PHE A 373 1.27 -19.09 -24.03
N GLY A 374 1.41 -18.58 -25.26
CA GLY A 374 0.31 -18.37 -26.20
C GLY A 374 -0.78 -17.47 -25.61
N SER A 375 -2.04 -17.80 -25.87
CA SER A 375 -3.20 -17.08 -25.31
C SER A 375 -3.52 -17.44 -23.84
N GLY A 376 -2.66 -18.19 -23.16
CA GLY A 376 -2.83 -18.59 -21.76
C GLY A 376 -3.47 -19.96 -21.56
N GLY A 377 -4.20 -20.06 -20.44
CA GLY A 377 -4.82 -21.31 -19.96
C GLY A 377 -3.89 -22.18 -19.12
N VAL A 378 -2.81 -21.61 -18.58
CA VAL A 378 -1.93 -22.35 -17.67
C VAL A 378 -2.62 -22.60 -16.33
N LYS A 379 -2.48 -23.81 -15.79
CA LYS A 379 -3.04 -24.23 -14.49
C LYS A 379 -1.97 -24.40 -13.43
N ASP A 380 -0.88 -25.03 -13.82
CA ASP A 380 0.27 -25.29 -12.96
C ASP A 380 1.56 -25.35 -13.78
N PHE A 381 2.68 -25.38 -13.06
CA PHE A 381 3.96 -25.83 -13.59
C PHE A 381 4.38 -27.09 -12.85
N VAL A 382 5.05 -28.00 -13.56
CA VAL A 382 5.64 -29.20 -12.99
C VAL A 382 7.13 -29.13 -13.22
N ALA A 383 7.92 -29.39 -12.19
CA ALA A 383 9.36 -29.59 -12.32
C ALA A 383 9.75 -31.01 -11.90
N ARG A 384 10.70 -31.58 -12.63
CA ARG A 384 11.38 -32.83 -12.28
C ARG A 384 12.60 -32.49 -11.45
N VAL A 385 12.52 -32.79 -10.16
CA VAL A 385 13.49 -32.37 -9.15
C VAL A 385 13.95 -33.54 -8.30
N ALA A 386 15.16 -33.43 -7.74
CA ALA A 386 15.71 -34.37 -6.78
C ALA A 386 16.39 -33.60 -5.64
N SER A 387 16.44 -34.20 -4.45
CA SER A 387 17.12 -33.62 -3.30
C SER A 387 17.73 -34.72 -2.45
N GLY A 388 19.05 -34.64 -2.25
CA GLY A 388 19.78 -35.44 -1.27
C GLY A 388 20.06 -34.68 0.03
N ALA A 389 19.41 -33.53 0.23
CA ALA A 389 19.70 -32.63 1.34
C ALA A 389 19.36 -33.27 2.70
N GLY A 390 20.03 -32.84 3.77
CA GLY A 390 19.76 -33.35 5.12
C GLY A 390 18.29 -33.16 5.53
N THR A 391 17.80 -33.94 6.50
CA THR A 391 16.39 -33.95 6.91
C THR A 391 15.85 -32.62 7.44
N ALA A 392 16.74 -31.68 7.79
CA ALA A 392 16.40 -30.32 8.24
C ALA A 392 16.52 -29.25 7.13
N VAL A 393 16.82 -29.64 5.89
CA VAL A 393 17.01 -28.74 4.75
C VAL A 393 15.84 -28.87 3.80
N SER A 394 15.20 -27.74 3.50
CA SER A 394 14.08 -27.65 2.57
C SER A 394 14.03 -26.25 1.96
N GLY A 395 13.44 -26.11 0.78
CA GLY A 395 13.30 -24.81 0.15
C GLY A 395 12.16 -24.73 -0.85
N LEU A 396 12.00 -23.56 -1.44
CA LEU A 396 11.04 -23.27 -2.49
C LEU A 396 11.74 -23.26 -3.85
N VAL A 397 11.10 -23.91 -4.82
CA VAL A 397 11.34 -23.69 -6.24
C VAL A 397 10.22 -22.78 -6.73
N GLU A 398 10.59 -21.60 -7.22
CA GLU A 398 9.66 -20.56 -7.62
C GLU A 398 9.81 -20.23 -9.10
N VAL A 399 8.70 -19.91 -9.75
CA VAL A 399 8.67 -19.42 -11.13
C VAL A 399 8.36 -17.94 -11.12
N ARG A 400 9.18 -17.15 -11.80
CA ARG A 400 8.96 -15.71 -12.03
C ARG A 400 9.00 -15.41 -13.52
N VAL A 401 8.27 -14.39 -13.95
CA VAL A 401 8.26 -13.94 -15.34
C VAL A 401 8.80 -12.52 -15.44
N ASP A 402 9.54 -12.26 -16.52
CA ASP A 402 10.16 -11.00 -16.94
C ASP A 402 11.25 -10.41 -16.03
N SER A 403 11.19 -10.66 -14.72
CA SER A 403 12.25 -10.28 -13.77
C SER A 403 12.35 -11.26 -12.61
N ARG A 404 13.57 -11.48 -12.12
CA ARG A 404 13.85 -12.23 -10.87
C ARG A 404 13.27 -11.54 -9.62
N SER A 405 13.02 -10.24 -9.69
CA SER A 405 12.43 -9.47 -8.58
C SER A 405 10.90 -9.42 -8.61
N ASN A 406 10.25 -9.85 -9.69
CA ASN A 406 8.79 -9.92 -9.76
C ASN A 406 8.27 -11.01 -8.83
N ALA A 407 7.09 -10.82 -8.23
CA ALA A 407 6.45 -11.85 -7.41
C ALA A 407 6.39 -13.21 -8.15
N PRO A 408 6.60 -14.34 -7.47
CA PRO A 408 6.43 -15.65 -8.07
C PRO A 408 5.03 -15.79 -8.66
N ILE A 409 4.95 -16.24 -9.91
CA ILE A 409 3.67 -16.66 -10.48
C ILE A 409 3.28 -18.04 -9.99
N GLY A 410 4.22 -18.84 -9.45
CA GLY A 410 3.93 -20.11 -8.79
C GLY A 410 5.15 -20.65 -8.05
N SER A 411 4.91 -21.56 -7.12
CA SER A 411 5.97 -22.22 -6.36
C SER A 411 5.54 -23.59 -5.84
N PHE A 412 6.53 -24.39 -5.44
CA PHE A 412 6.32 -25.56 -4.58
C PHE A 412 7.48 -25.70 -3.59
N ALA A 413 7.19 -26.33 -2.45
CA ALA A 413 8.20 -26.69 -1.46
C ALA A 413 8.82 -28.05 -1.78
N LEU A 414 10.13 -28.17 -1.55
CA LEU A 414 10.89 -29.41 -1.72
C LEU A 414 11.72 -29.69 -0.46
N ALA A 415 11.69 -30.96 -0.05
CA ALA A 415 12.61 -31.54 0.92
C ALA A 415 13.28 -32.78 0.29
N ASN A 416 14.08 -33.50 1.09
CA ASN A 416 14.79 -34.70 0.65
C ASN A 416 13.88 -35.70 -0.09
N THR A 417 14.30 -36.14 -1.28
CA THR A 417 13.58 -37.07 -2.16
C THR A 417 14.16 -38.48 -2.14
N GLY A 418 15.19 -38.73 -1.35
CA GLY A 418 15.92 -40.00 -1.23
C GLY A 418 17.34 -39.95 -1.79
N GLY A 419 17.73 -38.85 -2.45
CA GLY A 419 19.07 -38.65 -3.00
C GLY A 419 19.12 -37.63 -4.13
N TRP A 420 20.31 -37.12 -4.44
CA TRP A 420 20.55 -36.09 -5.48
C TRP A 420 20.17 -36.50 -6.91
N GLN A 421 19.94 -37.79 -7.12
CA GLN A 421 19.53 -38.38 -8.39
C GLN A 421 18.24 -39.21 -8.24
N THR A 422 17.51 -39.05 -7.13
CA THR A 422 16.20 -39.69 -6.90
C THR A 422 15.10 -38.72 -7.29
N TRP A 423 14.68 -38.80 -8.55
CA TRP A 423 13.83 -37.81 -9.18
C TRP A 423 12.34 -37.97 -8.88
N THR A 424 11.69 -36.86 -8.55
CA THR A 424 10.24 -36.73 -8.40
C THR A 424 9.71 -35.59 -9.27
N SER A 425 8.43 -35.65 -9.67
CA SER A 425 7.77 -34.58 -10.42
C SER A 425 6.79 -33.89 -9.50
N ILE A 426 7.03 -32.62 -9.19
CA ILE A 426 6.21 -31.85 -8.25
C ILE A 426 5.47 -30.74 -9.01
N PRO A 427 4.13 -30.70 -8.93
CA PRO A 427 3.35 -29.58 -9.43
C PRO A 427 3.35 -28.41 -8.44
N GLY A 428 3.40 -27.19 -8.97
CA GLY A 428 3.11 -25.94 -8.26
C GLY A 428 2.03 -25.16 -9.01
N ASN A 429 1.01 -24.69 -8.29
CA ASN A 429 -0.03 -23.87 -8.90
C ASN A 429 0.56 -22.57 -9.44
N VAL A 430 0.05 -22.09 -10.57
CA VAL A 430 0.47 -20.81 -11.15
C VAL A 430 -0.69 -19.84 -11.31
N THR A 431 -0.39 -18.55 -11.20
CA THR A 431 -1.27 -17.48 -11.66
C THR A 431 -1.28 -17.43 -13.20
N ALA A 432 -2.35 -16.84 -13.75
CA ALA A 432 -2.53 -16.78 -15.20
C ALA A 432 -1.40 -15.96 -15.86
N VAL A 433 -0.80 -16.52 -16.91
CA VAL A 433 0.19 -15.86 -17.76
C VAL A 433 -0.08 -16.17 -19.24
N THR A 434 0.15 -15.19 -20.10
CA THR A 434 -0.10 -15.23 -21.55
C THR A 434 1.01 -14.51 -22.29
N GLY A 435 1.31 -14.89 -23.52
CA GLY A 435 2.34 -14.24 -24.33
C GLY A 435 3.73 -14.86 -24.14
N THR A 436 4.75 -14.18 -24.63
CA THR A 436 6.14 -14.66 -24.58
C THR A 436 6.94 -13.89 -23.55
N HIS A 437 7.58 -14.61 -22.62
CA HIS A 437 8.28 -14.05 -21.48
C HIS A 437 9.71 -14.56 -21.36
N THR A 438 10.51 -13.83 -20.59
CA THR A 438 11.69 -14.43 -19.95
C THR A 438 11.22 -15.10 -18.66
N VAL A 439 11.43 -16.41 -18.53
CA VAL A 439 11.06 -17.17 -17.32
C VAL A 439 12.30 -17.33 -16.45
N TYR A 440 12.12 -17.16 -15.15
CA TYR A 440 13.13 -17.44 -14.14
C TYR A 440 12.66 -18.56 -13.22
N LEU A 441 13.57 -19.49 -12.91
CA LEU A 441 13.45 -20.31 -11.71
C LEU A 441 14.31 -19.68 -10.62
N THR A 442 13.72 -19.37 -9.46
CA THR A 442 14.46 -18.87 -8.28
C THR A 442 14.34 -19.84 -7.12
N PHE A 443 15.39 -19.90 -6.31
CA PHE A 443 15.52 -20.89 -5.25
C PHE A 443 15.68 -20.20 -3.89
N THR A 444 14.82 -20.51 -2.93
CA THR A 444 14.84 -19.91 -1.59
C THR A 444 14.84 -20.99 -0.52
N SER A 445 15.74 -20.89 0.45
CA SER A 445 15.84 -21.81 1.57
C SER A 445 16.25 -21.06 2.84
N GLY A 446 15.75 -21.51 3.99
CA GLY A 446 16.16 -20.99 5.29
C GLY A 446 17.52 -21.51 5.76
N GLN A 447 18.17 -22.37 4.98
CA GLN A 447 19.44 -23.02 5.33
C GLN A 447 20.53 -22.69 4.30
N ALA A 448 21.76 -22.52 4.78
CA ALA A 448 22.95 -22.31 3.95
C ALA A 448 23.50 -23.65 3.43
N ALA A 449 22.67 -24.37 2.67
CA ALA A 449 23.02 -25.64 2.04
C ALA A 449 22.31 -25.81 0.70
N ASP A 450 22.93 -26.57 -0.20
CA ASP A 450 22.29 -27.01 -1.44
C ASP A 450 21.06 -27.85 -1.07
N PHE A 451 19.96 -27.65 -1.79
CA PHE A 451 18.71 -28.31 -1.46
C PHE A 451 17.96 -28.92 -2.64
N VAL A 452 18.32 -28.60 -3.88
CA VAL A 452 17.60 -29.08 -5.06
C VAL A 452 18.51 -29.31 -6.26
N ASN A 453 18.25 -30.39 -6.99
CA ASN A 453 18.64 -30.58 -8.37
C ASN A 453 17.39 -30.46 -9.26
N VAL A 454 17.53 -29.86 -10.44
CA VAL A 454 16.42 -29.67 -11.40
C VAL A 454 16.81 -30.30 -12.74
N ASN A 455 16.01 -31.25 -13.22
CA ASN A 455 16.19 -31.88 -14.53
C ASN A 455 15.46 -31.07 -15.60
N TRP A 456 14.13 -30.93 -15.50
CA TRP A 456 13.33 -30.13 -16.43
C TRP A 456 12.13 -29.50 -15.73
N PHE A 457 11.50 -28.53 -16.39
CA PHE A 457 10.19 -28.00 -16.00
C PHE A 457 9.27 -27.82 -17.22
N GLN A 458 7.96 -27.79 -16.96
CA GLN A 458 6.93 -27.67 -17.98
C GLN A 458 5.68 -27.01 -17.39
N PHE A 459 5.00 -26.16 -18.16
CA PHE A 459 3.68 -25.64 -17.80
C PHE A 459 2.56 -26.50 -18.37
N ARG A 460 1.43 -26.62 -17.67
CA ARG A 460 0.28 -27.44 -18.12
C ARG A 460 -1.00 -26.63 -18.20
N LYS A 461 -1.90 -27.06 -19.10
CA LYS A 461 -3.22 -26.47 -19.31
C LYS A 461 -4.36 -27.21 -18.62
#